data_AF-A0A923Q721-F1
#
_entry.id   AF-A0A923Q721-F1
#
_cell.length_a   1.000
_cell.length_b   1.000
_cell.length_c   1.000
_cell.angle_alpha   90.00
_cell.angle_beta   90.00
_cell.angle_gamma   90.00
#
_symmetry.space_group_name_H-M   'P 1'
#
loop_
_entity.id
_entity.type
_entity.pdbx_description
1 polymer ?
#
loop_
_entity_poly.entity_id
_entity_poly.type
_entity_poly.pdbx_seq_one_letter_code
_entity_poly.pdbx_strand_id
1 'polypeptide(L)'
;GRDLPARPRRRPRSRSDGTAGPEREHSSRPRRPTAGRLWGRSGRGPVRGGKPPTHRRMAPDVVDTLTDRACRTTVLPLVGAVGTSAPAPARLVRRYGCEAADVAALADHDPRLLEPVAPGVPVLGVELAWGLRAEGALRADDLLERRTRLSFVDAWHDAARPAAEAALHQSV
;
A
#
# COMPACT_ATOMS: atom_id res chain seq x y z
N GLY A 1 7.59 -43.56 43.22
CA GLY A 1 6.74 -42.95 44.27
C GLY A 1 6.97 -41.46 44.25
N ARG A 2 5.97 -40.60 44.08
CA ARG A 2 4.56 -40.73 44.45
C ARG A 2 3.64 -40.34 43.31
N ASP A 3 2.56 -41.08 43.23
CA ASP A 3 1.51 -41.06 42.21
C ASP A 3 0.64 -39.80 42.26
N LEU A 4 0.28 -39.31 41.07
CA LEU A 4 -0.74 -38.29 40.85
C LEU A 4 -2.13 -38.94 40.96
N PRO A 5 -3.10 -38.36 41.71
CA PRO A 5 -4.45 -38.92 41.75
C PRO A 5 -5.21 -38.63 40.44
N ALA A 6 -5.66 -39.71 39.79
CA ALA A 6 -6.52 -39.68 38.61
C ALA A 6 -7.88 -39.04 38.93
N ARG A 7 -8.29 -38.06 38.11
CA ARG A 7 -9.61 -37.42 38.20
C ARG A 7 -10.68 -38.27 37.48
N PRO A 8 -11.92 -38.34 38.00
CA PRO A 8 -12.94 -39.26 37.51
C PRO A 8 -13.47 -38.89 36.12
N ARG A 9 -13.69 -39.94 35.30
CA ARG A 9 -14.29 -39.88 33.96
C ARG A 9 -15.73 -39.35 34.06
N ARG A 10 -16.01 -38.21 33.44
CA ARG A 10 -17.37 -37.68 33.29
C ARG A 10 -18.14 -38.51 32.25
N ARG A 11 -19.30 -39.05 32.66
CA ARG A 11 -20.28 -39.70 31.77
C ARG A 11 -20.88 -38.70 30.78
N PRO A 12 -21.27 -39.16 29.58
CA PRO A 12 -21.77 -38.27 28.52
C PRO A 12 -23.16 -37.75 28.88
N ARG A 13 -23.38 -36.44 28.75
CA ARG A 13 -24.71 -35.84 28.82
C ARG A 13 -25.42 -36.09 27.49
N SER A 14 -26.63 -36.65 27.59
CA SER A 14 -27.56 -36.89 26.51
C SER A 14 -27.96 -35.61 25.79
N ARG A 15 -28.16 -35.74 24.48
CA ARG A 15 -28.70 -34.73 23.57
C ARG A 15 -30.12 -34.36 24.01
N SER A 16 -30.40 -33.06 24.06
CA SER A 16 -31.75 -32.53 23.95
C SER A 16 -31.78 -31.67 22.69
N ASP A 17 -32.67 -32.05 21.77
CA ASP A 17 -32.95 -31.37 20.51
C ASP A 17 -33.41 -29.94 20.78
N GLY A 18 -32.57 -28.99 20.42
CA GLY A 18 -32.91 -27.57 20.28
C GLY A 18 -32.79 -27.23 18.80
N THR A 19 -33.92 -27.11 18.13
CA THR A 19 -34.04 -26.70 16.73
C THR A 19 -33.40 -25.32 16.54
N ALA A 20 -32.30 -25.30 15.80
CA ALA A 20 -31.62 -24.10 15.35
C ALA A 20 -32.54 -23.32 14.41
N GLY A 21 -33.01 -22.16 14.86
CA GLY A 21 -33.58 -21.14 13.98
C GLY A 21 -32.48 -20.56 13.08
N PRO A 22 -32.77 -20.18 11.83
CA PRO A 22 -31.75 -19.68 10.93
C PRO A 22 -31.27 -18.31 11.43
N GLU A 23 -30.04 -18.27 11.95
CA GLU A 23 -29.25 -17.05 12.04
C GLU A 23 -29.13 -16.48 10.63
N ARG A 24 -29.90 -15.43 10.38
CA ARG A 24 -29.82 -14.64 9.15
C ARG A 24 -28.48 -13.93 9.17
N GLU A 25 -27.48 -14.56 8.57
CA GLU A 25 -26.23 -13.94 8.18
C GLU A 25 -26.59 -12.74 7.27
N HIS A 26 -26.50 -11.53 7.82
CA HIS A 26 -26.64 -10.29 7.06
C HIS A 26 -25.37 -10.07 6.22
N SER A 27 -25.05 -11.05 5.37
CA SER A 27 -24.12 -10.89 4.26
C SER A 27 -24.86 -10.15 3.16
N SER A 28 -24.99 -8.84 3.35
CA SER A 28 -25.45 -7.93 2.30
C SER A 28 -24.38 -7.86 1.21
N ARG A 29 -24.24 -8.93 0.41
CA ARG A 29 -23.53 -8.85 -0.86
C ARG A 29 -24.24 -7.77 -1.67
N PRO A 30 -23.57 -6.67 -2.08
CA PRO A 30 -24.19 -5.77 -3.02
C PRO A 30 -24.49 -6.58 -4.28
N ARG A 31 -25.78 -6.68 -4.63
CA ARG A 31 -26.21 -7.21 -5.92
C ARG A 31 -25.41 -6.47 -6.98
N ARG A 32 -24.72 -7.20 -7.86
CA ARG A 32 -24.17 -6.60 -9.09
C ARG A 32 -25.34 -5.84 -9.73
N PRO A 33 -25.28 -4.50 -9.89
CA PRO A 33 -26.26 -3.85 -10.70
C PRO A 33 -26.19 -4.51 -12.08
N THR A 34 -27.32 -5.04 -12.54
CA THR A 34 -27.54 -5.34 -13.95
C THR A 34 -27.00 -4.15 -14.74
N ALA A 35 -26.18 -4.42 -15.76
CA ALA A 35 -25.46 -3.42 -16.54
C ALA A 35 -26.41 -2.43 -17.24
N GLY A 36 -27.01 -1.52 -16.48
CA GLY A 36 -27.51 -0.25 -16.95
C GLY A 36 -26.30 0.61 -17.21
N ARG A 37 -26.09 0.97 -18.47
CA ARG A 37 -24.95 1.73 -18.97
C ARG A 37 -24.69 2.96 -18.08
N LEU A 38 -23.74 2.86 -17.15
CA LEU A 38 -23.29 3.97 -16.28
C LEU A 38 -22.51 5.03 -17.06
N TRP A 39 -22.12 4.69 -18.29
CA TRP A 39 -21.35 5.50 -19.20
C TRP A 39 -22.27 6.03 -20.29
N GLY A 40 -22.32 7.36 -20.45
CA GLY A 40 -23.07 8.02 -21.51
C GLY A 40 -22.54 7.65 -22.89
N ARG A 41 -23.31 7.99 -23.95
CA ARG A 41 -22.94 7.71 -25.36
C ARG A 41 -21.58 8.30 -25.78
N SER A 42 -21.05 9.26 -25.04
CA SER A 42 -19.73 9.87 -25.23
C SER A 42 -18.58 9.13 -24.54
N GLY A 43 -18.84 7.99 -23.86
CA GLY A 43 -17.84 7.28 -23.07
C GLY A 43 -17.51 7.95 -21.73
N ARG A 44 -18.31 8.93 -21.28
CA ARG A 44 -18.16 9.61 -19.98
C ARG A 44 -19.11 9.01 -18.95
N GLY A 45 -18.61 8.72 -17.75
CA GLY A 45 -19.39 8.16 -16.65
C GLY A 45 -18.73 8.44 -15.31
N PRO A 46 -19.50 8.55 -14.22
CA PRO A 46 -18.95 8.78 -12.89
C PRO A 46 -18.35 7.48 -12.31
N VAL A 47 -17.21 7.59 -11.65
CA VAL A 47 -16.71 6.52 -10.75
C VAL A 47 -17.35 6.75 -9.38
N ARG A 48 -18.26 5.86 -8.96
CA ARG A 48 -18.98 5.97 -7.68
C ARG A 48 -18.48 4.92 -6.68
N GLY A 49 -18.02 5.37 -5.51
CA GLY A 49 -17.44 4.52 -4.47
C GLY A 49 -15.91 4.47 -4.52
N GLY A 50 -15.31 3.37 -4.02
CA GLY A 50 -13.86 3.12 -4.12
C GLY A 50 -13.09 3.13 -2.81
N LYS A 51 -13.35 2.16 -1.93
CA LYS A 51 -12.48 1.91 -0.79
C LYS A 51 -11.10 1.44 -1.30
N PRO A 52 -9.99 1.69 -0.60
CA PRO A 52 -8.67 1.20 -1.00
C PRO A 52 -8.62 -0.29 -1.40
N PRO A 53 -9.28 -1.24 -0.69
CA PRO A 53 -9.27 -2.64 -1.10
C PRO A 53 -10.08 -2.94 -2.38
N THR A 54 -10.99 -2.06 -2.81
CA THR A 54 -11.86 -2.32 -3.97
C THR A 54 -11.30 -1.80 -5.28
N HIS A 55 -10.26 -0.95 -5.28
CA HIS A 55 -9.74 -0.33 -6.51
C HIS A 55 -9.41 -1.35 -7.62
N ARG A 56 -8.66 -2.41 -7.30
CA ARG A 56 -8.26 -3.45 -8.26
C ARG A 56 -9.44 -4.28 -8.78
N ARG A 57 -10.49 -4.46 -7.95
CA ARG A 57 -11.71 -5.18 -8.34
C ARG A 57 -12.66 -4.36 -9.22
N MET A 58 -12.60 -3.03 -9.11
CA MET A 58 -13.40 -2.10 -9.93
C MET A 58 -12.71 -1.78 -11.26
N ALA A 59 -11.41 -2.05 -11.40
CA ALA A 59 -10.66 -1.72 -12.62
C ALA A 59 -11.25 -2.36 -13.90
N PRO A 60 -11.69 -3.63 -13.92
CA PRO A 60 -12.35 -4.20 -15.10
C PRO A 60 -13.61 -3.43 -15.53
N ASP A 61 -14.44 -3.00 -14.58
CA ASP A 61 -15.69 -2.26 -14.86
C ASP A 61 -15.46 -0.93 -15.62
N VAL A 62 -14.24 -0.38 -15.56
CA VAL A 62 -13.83 0.83 -16.28
C VAL A 62 -13.05 0.50 -17.55
N VAL A 63 -12.18 -0.52 -17.53
CA VAL A 63 -11.36 -0.86 -18.71
C VAL A 63 -12.22 -1.47 -19.81
N ASP A 64 -13.10 -2.41 -19.46
CA ASP A 64 -13.95 -3.13 -20.42
C ASP A 64 -14.97 -2.20 -21.09
N THR A 65 -15.23 -1.00 -20.53
CA THR A 65 -16.10 0.01 -21.15
C THR A 65 -15.38 0.94 -22.12
N LEU A 66 -14.04 1.03 -22.02
CA LEU A 66 -13.22 1.93 -22.84
C LEU A 66 -12.45 1.20 -23.95
N THR A 67 -12.24 -0.10 -23.82
CA THR A 67 -11.48 -0.90 -24.79
C THR A 67 -11.93 -2.37 -24.79
N ASP A 68 -11.75 -3.04 -25.93
CA ASP A 68 -11.96 -4.50 -26.06
C ASP A 68 -10.81 -5.33 -25.47
N ARG A 69 -9.75 -4.69 -24.94
CA ARG A 69 -8.65 -5.39 -24.27
C ARG A 69 -9.04 -5.79 -22.86
N ALA A 70 -8.84 -7.07 -22.54
CA ALA A 70 -9.06 -7.57 -21.18
C ALA A 70 -8.21 -6.82 -20.13
N CYS A 71 -8.85 -6.41 -19.04
CA CYS A 71 -8.16 -5.84 -17.89
C CYS A 71 -7.24 -6.87 -17.22
N ARG A 72 -5.94 -6.54 -17.10
CA ARG A 72 -4.90 -7.44 -16.55
C ARG A 72 -4.46 -7.09 -15.13
N THR A 73 -5.06 -6.09 -14.50
CA THR A 73 -4.60 -5.56 -13.22
C THR A 73 -4.67 -6.57 -12.08
N THR A 74 -5.46 -7.64 -12.21
CA THR A 74 -5.53 -8.75 -11.25
C THR A 74 -4.25 -9.58 -11.16
N VAL A 75 -3.48 -9.65 -12.25
CA VAL A 75 -2.24 -10.43 -12.34
C VAL A 75 -1.01 -9.55 -12.55
N LEU A 76 -1.20 -8.26 -12.84
CA LEU A 76 -0.11 -7.31 -12.98
C LEU A 76 0.46 -6.97 -11.59
N PRO A 77 1.75 -7.25 -11.34
CA PRO A 77 2.40 -6.85 -10.10
C PRO A 77 2.47 -5.32 -10.00
N LEU A 78 2.52 -4.82 -8.77
CA LEU A 78 2.79 -3.39 -8.56
C LEU A 78 4.27 -3.11 -8.76
N VAL A 79 4.60 -1.85 -9.06
CA VAL A 79 5.97 -1.36 -9.09
C VAL A 79 6.65 -1.70 -7.75
N GLY A 80 7.91 -2.12 -7.82
CA GLY A 80 8.67 -2.63 -6.66
C GLY A 80 8.39 -4.09 -6.27
N ALA A 81 7.32 -4.73 -6.76
CA ALA A 81 6.87 -6.02 -6.22
C ALA A 81 7.55 -7.27 -6.83
N VAL A 82 8.10 -7.17 -8.05
CA VAL A 82 8.64 -8.33 -8.78
C VAL A 82 10.04 -8.04 -9.29
N GLY A 83 10.91 -9.04 -9.12
CA GLY A 83 12.33 -8.96 -9.45
C GLY A 83 13.20 -9.15 -8.21
N THR A 84 14.44 -9.57 -8.42
CA THR A 84 15.49 -9.49 -7.41
C THR A 84 16.14 -8.12 -7.51
N SER A 85 16.08 -7.32 -6.44
CA SER A 85 16.96 -6.15 -6.33
C SER A 85 18.41 -6.64 -6.37
N ALA A 86 19.28 -5.95 -7.10
CA ALA A 86 20.72 -6.04 -6.82
C ALA A 86 20.99 -5.70 -5.34
N PRO A 87 22.15 -6.08 -4.77
CA PRO A 87 22.46 -5.81 -3.37
C PRO A 87 22.23 -4.33 -3.02
N ALA A 88 21.38 -4.08 -2.04
CA ALA A 88 21.02 -2.74 -1.59
C ALA A 88 20.82 -2.74 -0.06
N PRO A 89 20.94 -1.58 0.60
CA PRO A 89 20.64 -1.47 2.03
C PRO A 89 19.27 -2.05 2.38
N ALA A 90 19.20 -2.91 3.40
CA ALA A 90 17.99 -3.66 3.76
C ALA A 90 16.76 -2.78 3.97
N ARG A 91 16.95 -1.54 4.45
CA ARG A 91 15.86 -0.56 4.61
C ARG A 91 15.24 -0.14 3.27
N LEU A 92 16.06 0.03 2.24
CA LEU A 92 15.62 0.43 0.91
C LEU A 92 14.91 -0.75 0.25
N VAL A 93 15.42 -1.97 0.40
CA VAL A 93 14.73 -3.19 -0.04
C VAL A 93 13.36 -3.32 0.60
N ARG A 94 13.24 -3.07 1.91
CA ARG A 94 11.95 -3.09 2.61
C ARG A 94 10.96 -2.06 2.08
N ARG A 95 11.43 -0.89 1.61
CA ARG A 95 10.58 0.22 1.17
C ARG A 95 10.23 0.18 -0.31
N TYR A 96 11.23 -0.09 -1.16
CA TYR A 96 11.17 0.03 -2.62
C TYR A 96 11.21 -1.32 -3.33
N GLY A 97 11.40 -2.42 -2.59
CA GLY A 97 11.42 -3.76 -3.17
C GLY A 97 12.52 -3.91 -4.21
N CYS A 98 12.15 -4.29 -5.44
CA CYS A 98 13.11 -4.49 -6.52
C CYS A 98 13.81 -3.21 -7.02
N GLU A 99 13.26 -2.03 -6.75
CA GLU A 99 13.85 -0.74 -7.14
C GLU A 99 14.92 -0.25 -6.16
N ALA A 100 15.15 -0.97 -5.06
CA ALA A 100 16.02 -0.51 -3.99
C ALA A 100 17.47 -0.26 -4.42
N ALA A 101 17.98 -1.03 -5.38
CA ALA A 101 19.31 -0.81 -5.95
C ALA A 101 19.36 0.50 -6.75
N ASP A 102 18.35 0.76 -7.58
CA ASP A 102 18.26 1.98 -8.37
C ASP A 102 18.12 3.22 -7.49
N VAL A 103 17.35 3.09 -6.39
CA VAL A 103 17.26 4.13 -5.36
C VAL A 103 18.64 4.37 -4.74
N ALA A 104 19.33 3.32 -4.30
CA ALA A 104 20.65 3.45 -3.67
C ALA A 104 21.69 4.09 -4.60
N ALA A 105 21.63 3.78 -5.90
CA ALA A 105 22.56 4.31 -6.91
C ALA A 105 22.48 5.84 -7.07
N LEU A 106 21.39 6.50 -6.65
CA LEU A 106 21.34 7.96 -6.62
C LEU A 106 22.39 8.58 -5.68
N ALA A 107 22.90 7.81 -4.72
CA ALA A 107 23.95 8.25 -3.81
C ALA A 107 25.38 8.03 -4.35
N ASP A 108 25.55 7.51 -5.58
CA ASP A 108 26.88 7.24 -6.15
C ASP A 108 27.73 8.53 -6.28
N HIS A 109 27.08 9.66 -6.57
CA HIS A 109 27.72 10.97 -6.69
C HIS A 109 27.69 11.79 -5.40
N ASP A 110 26.76 11.50 -4.48
CA ASP A 110 26.71 12.12 -3.17
C ASP A 110 26.33 11.08 -2.10
N PRO A 111 27.33 10.48 -1.44
CA PRO A 111 27.10 9.48 -0.40
C PRO A 111 26.28 9.99 0.79
N ARG A 112 26.22 11.32 1.02
CA ARG A 112 25.40 11.92 2.08
C ARG A 112 23.91 11.71 1.87
N LEU A 113 23.48 11.37 0.65
CA LEU A 113 22.09 10.98 0.39
C LEU A 113 21.70 9.69 1.15
N LEU A 114 22.66 8.87 1.59
CA LEU A 114 22.40 7.72 2.46
C LEU A 114 22.32 8.09 3.95
N GLU A 115 22.42 9.36 4.30
CA GLU A 115 22.26 9.87 5.66
C GLU A 115 20.83 10.39 5.90
N PRO A 116 20.36 10.38 7.16
CA PRO A 116 19.12 11.03 7.56
C PRO A 116 19.05 12.49 7.11
N VAL A 117 17.88 12.92 6.64
CA VAL A 117 17.65 14.31 6.17
C VAL A 117 17.76 15.35 7.28
N ALA A 118 17.56 14.92 8.53
CA ALA A 118 17.76 15.72 9.73
C ALA A 118 17.98 14.79 10.95
N PRO A 119 18.58 15.29 12.04
CA PRO A 119 18.75 14.52 13.27
C PRO A 119 17.42 13.94 13.79
N GLY A 120 17.39 12.64 14.06
CA GLY A 120 16.21 11.95 14.57
C GLY A 120 15.11 11.66 13.55
N VAL A 121 15.28 12.03 12.28
CA VAL A 121 14.34 11.72 11.19
C VAL A 121 14.73 10.40 10.51
N PRO A 122 13.80 9.44 10.29
CA PRO A 122 14.14 8.11 9.76
C PRO A 122 14.34 8.05 8.23
N VAL A 123 14.04 9.16 7.53
CA VAL A 123 14.10 9.30 6.08
C VAL A 123 15.47 9.79 5.66
N LEU A 124 16.02 9.21 4.61
CA LEU A 124 17.30 9.57 4.02
C LEU A 124 17.13 10.53 2.84
N GLY A 125 18.19 11.27 2.52
CA GLY A 125 18.20 12.17 1.36
C GLY A 125 17.86 11.46 0.05
N VAL A 126 18.32 10.22 -0.12
CA VAL A 126 18.10 9.40 -1.32
C VAL A 126 16.62 9.12 -1.59
N GLU A 127 15.80 9.05 -0.53
CA GLU A 127 14.36 8.85 -0.64
C GLU A 127 13.63 10.11 -1.11
N LEU A 128 14.14 11.29 -0.74
CA LEU A 128 13.65 12.56 -1.28
C LEU A 128 13.99 12.69 -2.76
N ALA A 129 15.23 12.39 -3.13
CA ALA A 129 15.70 12.41 -4.51
C ALA A 129 14.90 11.43 -5.40
N TRP A 130 14.66 10.21 -4.92
CA TRP A 130 13.82 9.24 -5.62
C TRP A 130 12.36 9.73 -5.77
N GLY A 131 11.82 10.36 -4.72
CA GLY A 131 10.50 10.97 -4.74
C GLY A 131 10.31 11.96 -5.88
N LEU A 132 11.31 12.79 -6.15
CA LEU A 132 11.33 13.77 -7.25
C LEU A 132 11.53 13.10 -8.61
N ARG A 133 12.53 12.21 -8.71
CA ARG A 133 12.95 11.62 -9.98
C ARG A 133 11.98 10.58 -10.55
N ALA A 134 11.39 9.74 -9.70
CA ALA A 134 10.68 8.55 -10.13
C ALA A 134 9.22 8.51 -9.65
N GLU A 135 8.89 9.19 -8.54
CA GLU A 135 7.55 9.13 -7.94
C GLU A 135 6.68 10.37 -8.19
N GLY A 136 7.18 11.33 -8.96
CA GLY A 136 6.42 12.50 -9.40
C GLY A 136 6.07 13.48 -8.28
N ALA A 137 6.92 13.61 -7.25
CA ALA A 137 6.84 14.73 -6.34
C ALA A 137 7.22 16.03 -7.06
N LEU A 138 6.41 17.07 -6.89
CA LEU A 138 6.60 18.38 -7.52
C LEU A 138 6.75 19.50 -6.49
N ARG A 139 6.40 19.22 -5.23
CA ARG A 139 6.46 20.15 -4.10
C ARG A 139 7.01 19.46 -2.86
N ALA A 140 7.49 20.26 -1.90
CA ALA A 140 8.01 19.74 -0.64
C ALA A 140 6.94 18.93 0.10
N ASP A 141 5.69 19.38 0.05
CA ASP A 141 4.57 18.66 0.68
C ASP A 141 4.29 17.30 0.01
N ASP A 142 4.58 17.12 -1.29
CA ASP A 142 4.50 15.79 -1.89
C ASP A 142 5.49 14.82 -1.24
N LEU A 143 6.72 15.29 -1.02
CA LEU A 143 7.76 14.52 -0.37
C LEU A 143 7.37 14.21 1.08
N LEU A 144 6.99 15.22 1.86
CA LEU A 144 6.74 15.10 3.29
C LEU A 144 5.45 14.32 3.60
N GLU A 145 4.37 14.56 2.86
CA GLU A 145 3.05 14.01 3.20
C GLU A 145 2.76 12.68 2.51
N ARG A 146 3.14 12.55 1.23
CA ARG A 146 2.72 11.42 0.37
C ARG A 146 3.80 10.36 0.22
N ARG A 147 5.02 10.79 -0.10
CA ARG A 147 6.14 9.89 -0.45
C ARG A 147 6.83 9.33 0.78
N THR A 148 7.09 10.20 1.76
CA THR A 148 7.83 9.84 2.97
C THR A 148 6.95 9.63 4.19
N ARG A 149 5.80 10.34 4.25
CA ARG A 149 4.85 10.36 5.37
C ARG A 149 5.47 10.90 6.66
N LEU A 150 6.44 11.81 6.54
CA LEU A 150 7.00 12.51 7.70
C LEU A 150 5.99 13.44 8.38
N SER A 151 4.96 13.90 7.65
CA SER A 151 3.87 14.73 8.20
C SER A 151 3.00 14.05 9.27
N PHE A 152 3.20 12.76 9.56
CA PHE A 152 2.52 12.08 10.67
C PHE A 152 3.13 12.39 12.05
N VAL A 153 4.32 12.97 12.08
CA VAL A 153 5.01 13.38 13.31
C VAL A 153 5.49 14.82 13.10
N ASP A 154 4.87 15.78 13.78
CA ASP A 154 5.16 17.21 13.61
C ASP A 154 6.66 17.53 13.72
N ALA A 155 7.33 16.94 14.72
CA ALA A 155 8.77 17.12 14.90
C ALA A 155 9.60 16.62 13.69
N TRP A 156 9.17 15.56 13.02
CA TRP A 156 9.86 15.08 11.82
C TRP A 156 9.53 15.94 10.60
N HIS A 157 8.28 16.35 10.46
CA HIS A 157 7.86 17.26 9.39
C HIS A 157 8.67 18.56 9.42
N ASP A 158 8.74 19.20 10.58
CA ASP A 158 9.42 20.48 10.75
C ASP A 158 10.92 20.35 10.55
N ALA A 159 11.53 19.29 11.09
CA ALA A 159 12.95 19.03 10.92
C ALA A 159 13.34 18.70 9.46
N ALA A 160 12.48 18.02 8.71
CA ALA A 160 12.77 17.58 7.35
C ALA A 160 12.40 18.60 6.26
N ARG A 161 11.56 19.60 6.58
CA ARG A 161 11.10 20.62 5.62
C ARG A 161 12.25 21.33 4.88
N PRO A 162 13.31 21.83 5.56
CA PRO A 162 14.42 22.47 4.86
C PRO A 162 15.11 21.55 3.85
N ALA A 163 15.28 20.26 4.19
CA ALA A 163 15.89 19.28 3.30
C ALA A 163 14.99 18.96 2.09
N ALA A 164 13.68 18.88 2.29
CA ALA A 164 12.72 18.68 1.20
C ALA A 164 12.69 19.87 0.23
N GLU A 165 12.77 21.10 0.75
CA GLU A 165 12.85 22.32 -0.06
C GLU A 165 14.17 22.40 -0.81
N ALA A 166 15.31 22.10 -0.15
CA ALA A 166 16.62 22.05 -0.79
C ALA A 166 16.68 21.02 -1.94
N ALA A 167 16.06 19.85 -1.78
CA ALA A 167 16.03 18.81 -2.81
C ALA A 167 15.34 19.25 -4.10
N LEU A 168 14.29 20.08 -4.01
CA LEU A 168 13.60 20.64 -5.18
C LEU A 168 14.52 21.53 -6.02
N HIS A 169 15.39 22.30 -5.36
CA HIS A 169 16.31 23.22 -6.03
C HIS A 169 17.49 22.51 -6.70
N GLN A 170 17.82 21.29 -6.28
CA GLN A 170 18.92 20.48 -6.82
C GLN A 170 18.49 19.58 -7.99
N SER A 171 17.19 19.51 -8.28
CA SER A 171 16.61 18.58 -9.26
C SER A 171 16.33 19.23 -10.62
N VAL A 172 16.97 20.37 -10.93
CA VAL A 172 16.90 21.09 -12.22
C VAL A 172 18.17 20.87 -13.02
#